data_AF-A0A9Q1IC61-F1
#
_entry.id   AF-A0A9Q1IC61-F1
#
_cell.length_a   1.000
_cell.length_b   1.000
_cell.length_c   1.000
_cell.angle_alpha   90.00
_cell.angle_beta   90.00
_cell.angle_gamma   90.00
#
_symmetry.space_group_name_H-M   'P 1'
#
loop_
_entity.id
_entity.type
_entity.pdbx_description
1 polymer ?
#
loop_
_entity_poly.entity_id
_entity_poly.type
_entity_poly.pdbx_seq_one_letter_code
_entity_poly.pdbx_strand_id
1 'polypeptide(L)'
;MFGCVAKVGGLPVGVCDVWEHLGKQEHCRYTWDTKANSNKDIPYVSRCRFDRVYLRPAREGPRVGPEHMTLVGLEKLDCGRYTSDHWGIYCSFTVGSQC
;
A
#
# COMPACT_ATOMS: atom_id res chain seq x y z
N MET A 1 16.24 -0.14 9.97
CA MET A 1 16.12 0.54 8.67
C MET A 1 15.50 -0.45 7.70
N PHE A 2 14.21 -0.35 7.40
CA PHE A 2 13.61 -1.15 6.34
C PHE A 2 14.17 -0.67 4.99
N GLY A 3 14.74 -1.59 4.21
CA GLY A 3 15.48 -1.26 3.00
C GLY A 3 14.63 -0.47 2.02
N CYS A 4 15.06 0.74 1.67
CA CYS A 4 14.46 1.45 0.55
C CYS A 4 14.85 0.71 -0.74
N VAL A 5 13.88 0.35 -1.57
CA VAL A 5 14.14 -0.33 -2.86
C VAL A 5 15.13 0.48 -3.71
N ALA A 6 15.13 1.82 -3.60
CA ALA A 6 16.12 2.68 -4.25
C ALA A 6 17.57 2.41 -3.80
N LYS A 7 17.79 1.95 -2.55
CA LYS A 7 19.14 1.63 -2.03
C LYS A 7 19.73 0.33 -2.60
N VAL A 8 18.94 -0.48 -3.30
CA VAL A 8 19.38 -1.74 -3.93
C VAL A 8 19.22 -1.73 -5.45
N GLY A 9 19.20 -0.54 -6.06
CA GLY A 9 19.09 -0.37 -7.52
C GLY A 9 17.70 0.02 -8.03
N GLY A 10 16.72 0.22 -7.13
CA GLY A 10 15.39 0.66 -7.51
C GLY A 10 14.50 -0.47 -8.04
N LEU A 11 13.33 -0.09 -8.53
CA LEU A 11 12.43 -1.04 -9.20
C LEU A 11 12.92 -1.31 -10.63
N PRO A 12 12.75 -2.53 -11.15
CA PRO A 12 13.04 -2.82 -12.55
C PRO A 12 12.27 -1.89 -13.49
N VAL A 13 12.83 -1.61 -14.66
CA VAL A 13 12.20 -0.76 -15.68
C VAL A 13 10.79 -1.28 -16.01
N GLY A 14 9.82 -0.37 -16.00
CA GLY A 14 8.41 -0.65 -16.28
C GLY A 14 7.61 -1.22 -15.10
N VAL A 15 8.22 -1.43 -13.93
CA VAL A 15 7.50 -1.70 -12.67
C VAL A 15 7.29 -0.39 -11.91
N CYS A 16 6.08 -0.14 -11.43
CA CYS A 16 5.78 0.98 -10.53
C CYS A 16 5.24 0.50 -9.18
N ASP A 17 5.48 1.29 -8.13
CA ASP A 17 4.77 1.21 -6.86
C ASP A 17 3.42 1.93 -7.01
N VAL A 18 2.32 1.25 -6.73
CA VAL A 18 0.96 1.79 -6.93
C VAL A 18 0.71 3.04 -6.08
N TRP A 19 1.15 3.04 -4.82
CA TRP A 19 0.98 4.20 -3.93
C TRP A 19 1.79 5.40 -4.42
N GLU A 20 3.01 5.16 -4.91
CA GLU A 20 3.83 6.23 -5.49
C GLU A 20 3.24 6.75 -6.81
N HIS A 21 2.71 5.86 -7.66
CA HIS A 21 2.07 6.21 -8.92
C HIS A 21 0.80 7.06 -8.72
N LEU A 22 0.00 6.75 -7.71
CA LEU A 22 -1.21 7.50 -7.34
C LEU A 22 -0.92 8.81 -6.57
N GLY A 23 0.34 9.26 -6.55
CA GLY A 23 0.70 10.56 -5.96
C GLY A 23 0.99 10.53 -4.47
N LYS A 24 1.36 9.38 -3.91
CA LYS A 24 1.82 9.24 -2.52
C LYS A 24 0.81 9.72 -1.48
N GLN A 25 -0.46 9.37 -1.68
CA GLN A 25 -1.58 9.84 -0.86
C GLN A 25 -1.37 9.51 0.63
N GLU A 26 -1.43 10.53 1.49
CA GLU A 26 -1.05 10.37 2.91
C GLU A 26 -2.05 9.48 3.68
N HIS A 27 -3.34 9.53 3.33
CA HIS A 27 -4.40 8.78 4.03
C HIS A 27 -4.23 7.25 3.95
N CYS A 28 -3.47 6.75 2.97
CA CYS A 28 -3.20 5.32 2.79
C CYS A 28 -1.70 4.97 2.82
N ARG A 29 -0.88 5.85 3.41
CA ARG A 29 0.58 5.72 3.42
C ARG A 29 1.10 4.63 4.36
N TYR A 30 0.60 4.56 5.59
CA TYR A 30 1.10 3.63 6.61
C TYR A 30 0.18 2.45 6.73
N THR A 31 0.68 1.26 6.41
CA THR A 31 -0.08 0.01 6.47
C THR A 31 0.14 -0.71 7.80
N TRP A 32 1.14 -0.26 8.55
CA TRP A 32 1.37 -0.66 9.93
C TRP A 32 1.69 0.60 10.75
N ASP A 33 0.88 0.88 11.76
CA ASP A 33 0.94 2.13 12.53
C ASP A 33 0.57 1.88 14.00
N THR A 34 1.57 1.88 14.90
CA THR A 34 1.34 1.66 16.34
C THR A 34 0.68 2.84 17.06
N LYS A 35 0.57 4.00 16.41
CA LYS A 35 -0.20 5.14 16.95
C LYS A 35 -1.69 4.95 16.69
N ALA A 36 -2.05 4.45 15.51
CA ALA A 36 -3.44 4.28 15.10
C ALA A 36 -4.00 2.88 15.41
N ASN A 37 -3.15 1.85 15.49
CA ASN A 37 -3.53 0.47 15.74
C ASN A 37 -2.99 0.01 17.11
N SER A 38 -3.91 -0.45 17.98
CA SER A 38 -3.61 -0.87 19.35
C SER A 38 -3.60 -2.39 19.53
N ASN A 39 -3.54 -3.19 18.46
CA ASN A 39 -3.56 -4.66 18.59
C ASN A 39 -2.27 -5.23 19.21
N LYS A 40 -1.16 -4.50 19.07
CA LYS A 40 0.11 -4.83 19.72
C LYS A 40 0.40 -3.80 20.80
N ASP A 41 0.73 -4.28 21.99
CA ASP A 41 1.11 -3.46 23.14
C ASP A 41 2.55 -2.94 22.99
N ILE A 42 2.77 -2.03 22.03
CA ILE A 42 4.08 -1.47 21.71
C ILE A 42 4.19 -0.06 22.34
N PRO A 43 5.17 0.19 23.22
CA PRO A 43 5.23 1.43 24.02
C PRO A 43 5.82 2.63 23.27
N TYR A 44 5.94 2.57 21.94
CA TYR A 44 6.49 3.64 21.11
C TYR A 44 5.71 3.77 19.79
N VAL A 45 5.77 4.97 19.20
CA VAL A 45 5.19 5.24 17.89
C VAL A 45 6.15 4.80 16.80
N SER A 46 5.71 3.87 15.95
CA SER A 46 6.39 3.49 14.72
C SER A 46 5.35 3.29 13.62
N ARG A 47 5.66 3.83 12.43
CA ARG A 47 4.76 3.86 11.29
C ARG A 47 5.51 3.45 10.04
N CYS A 48 5.05 2.39 9.41
CA CYS A 48 5.74 1.76 8.30
C CYS A 48 4.76 1.45 7.16
N ARG A 49 5.30 1.49 5.93
CA ARG A 49 4.62 1.03 4.72
C ARG A 49 5.19 -0.32 4.31
N PHE A 50 4.86 -1.34 5.11
CA PHE A 50 5.35 -2.70 4.90
C PHE A 50 4.63 -3.35 3.72
N ASP A 51 3.34 -3.15 3.65
CA ASP A 51 2.48 -3.70 2.63
C ASP A 51 2.53 -2.77 1.41
N ARG A 52 2.78 -3.35 0.23
CA ARG A 52 3.00 -2.60 -1.01
C ARG A 52 2.43 -3.38 -2.18
N VAL A 53 1.96 -2.65 -3.19
CA VAL A 53 1.50 -3.24 -4.45
C VAL A 53 2.38 -2.70 -5.57
N TYR A 54 2.96 -3.61 -6.34
CA TYR A 54 3.77 -3.29 -7.51
C TYR A 54 3.06 -3.74 -8.77
N LEU A 55 3.06 -2.89 -9.80
CA LEU A 55 2.43 -3.17 -11.08
C LEU A 55 3.45 -3.07 -12.20
N ARG A 56 3.42 -4.04 -13.11
CA ARG A 56 4.08 -3.94 -14.42
C ARG A 56 2.99 -4.03 -15.50
N PRO A 57 2.61 -2.91 -16.13
CA PRO A 57 1.66 -2.95 -17.24
C PRO A 57 2.18 -3.81 -18.38
N ALA A 58 1.26 -4.45 -19.12
CA ALA A 58 1.60 -5.20 -20.33
C ALA A 58 2.29 -4.30 -21.37
N ARG A 59 3.25 -4.86 -22.10
CA ARG A 59 3.91 -4.15 -23.21
C ARG A 59 3.03 -4.08 -24.46
N GLU A 60 2.30 -5.17 -24.70
CA GLU A 60 1.38 -5.36 -25.83
C GLU A 60 0.02 -5.80 -25.29
N GLY A 61 -1.06 -5.45 -25.99
CA GLY A 61 -2.44 -5.72 -25.55
C GLY A 61 -3.00 -4.67 -24.58
N PRO A 62 -4.14 -4.96 -23.91
CA PRO A 62 -4.79 -4.04 -22.97
C PRO A 62 -3.89 -3.72 -21.77
N ARG A 63 -3.76 -2.44 -21.46
CA ARG A 63 -2.92 -1.97 -20.34
C ARG A 63 -3.76 -1.72 -19.11
N VAL A 64 -3.27 -2.16 -17.96
CA VAL A 64 -3.90 -1.89 -16.66
C VAL A 64 -3.17 -0.75 -15.98
N GLY A 65 -3.91 0.23 -15.48
CA GLY A 65 -3.40 1.38 -14.72
C GLY A 65 -4.02 1.44 -13.33
N PRO A 66 -3.28 1.85 -12.28
CA PRO A 66 -3.86 2.08 -10.96
C PRO A 66 -4.81 3.27 -11.00
N GLU A 67 -5.98 3.13 -10.40
CA GLU A 67 -7.01 4.17 -10.35
C GLU A 67 -7.18 4.71 -8.93
N HIS A 68 -7.25 3.81 -7.94
CA HIS A 68 -7.49 4.18 -6.55
C HIS A 68 -6.78 3.21 -5.59
N MET A 69 -6.39 3.71 -4.42
CA MET A 69 -5.84 2.93 -3.32
C MET A 69 -6.30 3.51 -1.98
N THR A 70 -6.83 2.65 -1.10
CA THR A 70 -7.21 3.03 0.27
C THR A 70 -6.85 1.91 1.26
N LEU A 71 -6.96 2.21 2.55
CA LEU A 71 -6.80 1.25 3.64
C LEU A 71 -8.14 0.68 4.07
N VAL A 72 -8.14 -0.59 4.47
CA VAL A 72 -9.32 -1.30 5.00
C VAL A 72 -9.00 -1.98 6.33
N GLY A 73 -10.05 -2.33 7.06
CA GLY A 73 -9.92 -2.93 8.39
C GLY A 73 -9.60 -1.91 9.50
N LEU A 74 -9.92 -0.63 9.26
CA LEU A 74 -9.67 0.50 10.18
C LEU A 74 -10.65 0.56 11.37
N GLU A 75 -11.69 -0.28 11.38
CA GLU A 75 -12.69 -0.33 12.43
C GLU A 75 -12.37 -1.42 13.45
N LYS A 76 -12.74 -1.17 14.71
CA LYS A 76 -12.64 -2.19 15.76
C LYS A 76 -13.80 -3.17 15.66
N LEU A 77 -13.50 -4.44 15.90
CA LEU A 77 -14.47 -5.50 16.12
C LEU A 77 -15.06 -5.39 17.53
N ASP A 78 -16.12 -6.16 17.80
CA ASP A 78 -16.81 -6.18 19.10
C ASP A 78 -15.89 -6.51 20.29
N CYS A 79 -14.79 -7.22 20.05
CA CYS A 79 -13.78 -7.51 21.07
C CYS A 79 -12.83 -6.33 21.36
N GLY A 80 -13.06 -5.16 20.76
CA GLY A 80 -12.26 -3.94 20.96
C GLY A 80 -10.92 -3.93 20.21
N ARG A 81 -10.66 -4.92 19.36
CA ARG A 81 -9.45 -5.06 18.54
C ARG A 81 -9.75 -4.79 17.06
N TYR A 82 -8.74 -4.36 16.34
CA TYR A 82 -8.79 -4.30 14.88
C TYR A 82 -8.66 -5.71 14.28
N THR A 83 -8.99 -5.88 13.00
CA THR A 83 -8.89 -7.17 12.31
C THR A 83 -7.46 -7.73 12.31
N SER A 84 -6.45 -6.86 12.28
CA SER A 84 -5.02 -7.19 12.30
C SER A 84 -4.23 -6.03 12.92
N ASP A 85 -2.96 -6.23 13.25
CA ASP A 85 -2.04 -5.12 13.56
C ASP A 85 -1.56 -4.37 12.29
N HIS A 86 -1.85 -4.92 11.11
CA HIS A 86 -1.73 -4.25 9.82
C HIS A 86 -3.10 -3.79 9.30
N TRP A 87 -3.12 -2.69 8.56
CA TRP A 87 -4.23 -2.30 7.70
C TRP A 87 -4.14 -3.00 6.36
N GLY A 88 -5.27 -3.48 5.86
CA GLY A 88 -5.34 -4.04 4.51
C GLY A 88 -5.23 -2.95 3.46
N ILE A 89 -4.71 -3.28 2.27
CA ILE A 89 -4.73 -2.40 1.10
C ILE A 89 -5.86 -2.84 0.17
N TYR A 90 -6.70 -1.89 -0.24
CA TYR A 90 -7.65 -2.06 -1.34
C TYR A 90 -7.23 -1.16 -2.50
N CYS A 91 -7.08 -1.74 -3.69
CA CYS A 91 -6.78 -1.01 -4.92
C CYS A 91 -7.79 -1.31 -6.02
N SER A 92 -8.17 -0.31 -6.80
CA SER A 92 -8.83 -0.50 -8.10
C SER A 92 -7.89 -0.16 -9.24
N PHE A 93 -8.12 -0.82 -10.38
CA PHE A 93 -7.35 -0.61 -11.59
C PHE A 93 -8.31 -0.48 -12.77
N THR A 94 -7.97 0.37 -13.72
CA THR A 94 -8.69 0.51 -14.98
C THR A 94 -7.94 -0.21 -16.09
N VAL A 95 -8.69 -0.82 -17.01
CA VAL A 95 -8.16 -1.42 -18.24
C VAL A 95 -8.32 -0.38 -19.35
N GLY A 96 -7.22 0.14 -19.87
CA GLY A 96 -7.22 0.97 -21.06
C GLY A 96 -7.36 0.12 -22.32
N SER A 97 -8.34 0.46 -23.16
CA SER A 97 -8.36 0.08 -24.58
C SER A 97 -7.26 0.88 -25.30
N GLN A 98 -6.57 0.28 -26.26
CA GLN A 98 -5.57 0.99 -27.07
C GLN A 98 -6.23 2.18 -27.79
N CYS A 99 -5.55 3.33 -27.82
CA CYS A 99 -5.74 4.31 -28.89
C CYS A 99 -4.98 3.83 -30.14
#